data_AF-A0A931W0P0-F1
#
_entry.id   AF-A0A931W0P0-F1
#
_cell.length_a   1.000
_cell.length_b   1.000
_cell.length_c   1.000
_cell.angle_alpha   90.00
_cell.angle_beta   90.00
_cell.angle_gamma   90.00
#
_symmetry.space_group_name_H-M   'P 1'
#
loop_
_entity.id
_entity.type
_entity.pdbx_description
1 polymer ?
#
loop_
_entity_poly.entity_id
_entity_poly.type
_entity_poly.pdbx_seq_one_letter_code
_entity_poly.pdbx_strand_id
1 'polypeptide(L)'
;MKLDIHLQAGSRTEEHQLELASGVTTAPNSGGRLGFNLDGKEFEADWAEVAPGVYSILVDGWSHEVHVTAPPAEAGSSDNRWVVSVGTRNYVVAVRDPRRRRRAGPTASLEGPQEILAPMPGRIVKVLVEENQDVTQGAGLLVIEAMKMQNELRAPRSGRVEKIYVGEATGVETGSKLVRLI
;
A
#
# COMPACT_ATOMS: atom_id res chain seq x y z
N MET A 1 -15.16 -5.01 15.70
CA MET A 1 -13.87 -5.61 15.30
C MET A 1 -12.83 -4.52 15.34
N LYS A 2 -11.71 -4.70 16.05
CA LYS A 2 -10.64 -3.70 16.13
C LYS A 2 -9.55 -4.02 15.10
N LEU A 3 -9.11 -3.01 14.37
CA LEU A 3 -8.15 -3.09 13.29
C LEU A 3 -7.12 -1.98 13.46
N ASP A 4 -5.85 -2.31 13.24
CA ASP A 4 -4.79 -1.30 13.15
C ASP A 4 -4.60 -0.96 11.66
N ILE A 5 -4.75 0.31 11.31
CA ILE A 5 -4.61 0.84 9.96
C ILE A 5 -3.35 1.68 9.88
N HIS A 6 -2.43 1.29 9.01
CA HIS A 6 -1.27 2.12 8.68
C HIS A 6 -1.54 2.78 7.33
N LEU A 7 -1.62 4.10 7.32
CA LEU A 7 -1.78 4.93 6.13
C LEU A 7 -0.43 5.51 5.73
N GLN A 8 -0.05 5.37 4.46
CA GLN A 8 1.12 6.04 3.92
C GLN A 8 0.71 6.95 2.77
N ALA A 9 1.05 8.24 2.88
CA ALA A 9 0.87 9.26 1.85
C ALA A 9 2.23 9.93 1.57
N GLY A 10 2.84 9.57 0.44
CA GLY A 10 4.21 10.00 0.14
C GLY A 10 5.20 9.48 1.18
N SER A 11 5.90 10.39 1.86
CA SER A 11 6.86 10.08 2.94
C SER A 11 6.25 10.07 4.34
N ARG A 12 4.96 10.43 4.49
CA ARG A 12 4.28 10.46 5.79
C ARG A 12 3.57 9.14 6.02
N THR A 13 3.80 8.55 7.19
CA THR A 13 3.09 7.37 7.67
C THR A 13 2.29 7.75 8.90
N GLU A 14 1.03 7.35 8.93
CA GLU A 14 0.10 7.57 10.04
C GLU A 14 -0.47 6.22 10.48
N GLU A 15 -0.63 6.04 11.79
CA GLU A 15 -1.24 4.84 12.37
C GLU A 15 -2.56 5.26 13.01
N HIS A 16 -3.60 4.50 12.66
CA HIS A 16 -4.96 4.73 13.13
C HIS A 16 -5.57 3.43 13.65
N GLN A 17 -6.36 3.54 14.71
CA GLN A 17 -7.14 2.43 15.24
C GLN A 17 -8.58 2.53 14.74
N LEU A 18 -9.01 1.55 13.95
CA LEU A 18 -10.38 1.43 13.46
C LEU A 18 -11.14 0.37 14.25
N GLU A 19 -12.30 0.73 14.78
CA GLU A 19 -13.24 -0.21 15.36
C GLU A 19 -14.55 -0.22 14.56
N LEU A 20 -14.83 -1.36 13.92
CA LEU A 20 -16.09 -1.56 13.21
C LEU A 20 -17.14 -2.14 14.15
N ALA A 21 -18.38 -1.62 14.09
CA ALA A 21 -19.52 -2.32 14.68
C ALA A 21 -19.67 -3.71 14.02
N SER A 22 -19.93 -4.75 14.79
CA SER A 22 -20.08 -6.12 14.27
C SER A 22 -21.29 -6.19 13.33
N GLY A 23 -21.11 -6.70 12.10
CA GLY A 23 -22.22 -6.92 11.15
C GLY A 23 -21.97 -6.50 9.70
N VAL A 24 -20.77 -6.04 9.34
CA VAL A 24 -20.48 -5.65 7.95
C VAL A 24 -20.35 -6.88 7.07
N THR A 25 -21.36 -7.12 6.23
CA THR A 25 -21.31 -8.12 5.16
C THR A 25 -20.86 -7.42 3.88
N THR A 26 -19.71 -7.82 3.33
CA THR A 26 -19.21 -7.35 2.03
C THR A 26 -19.60 -8.35 0.95
N ALA A 27 -20.72 -8.11 0.27
CA ALA A 27 -21.02 -8.77 -1.01
C ALA A 27 -20.63 -7.83 -2.17
N PRO A 28 -20.32 -8.33 -3.37
CA PRO A 28 -20.13 -7.45 -4.53
C PRO A 28 -21.39 -6.61 -4.78
N ASN A 29 -21.21 -5.33 -5.13
CA ASN A 29 -22.30 -4.35 -5.26
C ASN A 29 -23.12 -4.14 -3.97
N SER A 30 -22.53 -4.40 -2.82
CA SER A 30 -23.17 -4.10 -1.54
C SER A 30 -22.92 -2.64 -1.14
N GLY A 31 -23.83 -2.17 -0.31
CA GLY A 31 -23.75 -0.87 0.32
C GLY A 31 -24.62 -0.88 1.56
N GLY A 32 -24.50 0.17 2.35
CA GLY A 32 -25.29 0.33 3.55
C GLY A 32 -24.67 1.35 4.47
N ARG A 33 -25.28 1.45 5.64
CA ARG A 33 -24.85 2.35 6.69
C ARG A 33 -23.93 1.64 7.65
N LEU A 34 -22.78 2.24 7.95
CA LEU A 34 -21.75 1.69 8.79
C LEU A 34 -21.31 2.70 9.85
N GLY A 35 -21.59 2.36 11.10
CA GLY A 35 -20.96 3.01 12.26
C GLY A 35 -19.57 2.43 12.51
N PHE A 36 -18.59 3.31 12.68
CA PHE A 36 -17.22 2.94 13.04
C PHE A 36 -16.59 3.97 13.97
N ASN A 37 -15.60 3.54 14.74
CA ASN A 37 -14.78 4.42 15.55
C ASN A 37 -13.37 4.49 14.94
N LEU A 38 -12.83 5.70 14.77
CA LEU A 38 -11.46 5.93 14.30
C LEU A 38 -10.74 6.78 15.34
N ASP A 39 -9.68 6.22 15.94
CA ASP A 39 -8.87 6.85 17.01
C ASP A 39 -9.68 7.39 18.19
N GLY A 40 -10.70 6.66 18.61
CA GLY A 40 -11.58 7.05 19.71
C GLY A 40 -12.73 7.96 19.29
N LYS A 41 -12.76 8.47 18.05
CA LYS A 41 -13.87 9.28 17.53
C LYS A 41 -14.87 8.42 16.76
N GLU A 42 -16.14 8.53 17.10
CA GLU A 42 -17.22 7.84 16.39
C GLU A 42 -17.59 8.57 15.10
N PHE A 43 -17.81 7.78 14.05
CA PHE A 43 -18.23 8.20 12.74
C PHE A 43 -19.33 7.27 12.22
N GLU A 44 -20.16 7.80 11.34
CA GLU A 44 -21.13 7.02 10.59
C GLU A 44 -20.97 7.36 9.11
N ALA A 45 -20.92 6.32 8.28
CA ALA A 45 -20.83 6.50 6.83
C ALA A 45 -21.87 5.65 6.12
N ASP A 46 -22.49 6.22 5.10
CA ASP A 46 -23.20 5.46 4.08
C ASP A 46 -22.21 5.13 2.97
N TRP A 47 -22.08 3.85 2.62
CA TRP A 47 -21.15 3.41 1.58
C TRP A 47 -21.86 2.55 0.55
N ALA A 48 -21.37 2.56 -0.68
CA ALA A 48 -21.80 1.67 -1.74
C ALA A 48 -20.66 1.38 -2.71
N GLU A 49 -20.47 0.13 -3.08
CA GLU A 49 -19.64 -0.22 -4.24
C GLU A 49 -20.44 0.10 -5.51
N VAL A 50 -19.97 1.10 -6.28
CA VAL A 50 -20.66 1.57 -7.50
C VAL A 50 -20.12 0.91 -8.76
N ALA A 51 -18.89 0.39 -8.70
CA ALA A 51 -18.26 -0.48 -9.68
C ALA A 51 -17.18 -1.32 -8.98
N PRO A 52 -16.69 -2.43 -9.55
CA PRO A 52 -15.65 -3.24 -8.92
C PRO A 52 -14.44 -2.39 -8.49
N GLY A 53 -14.18 -2.33 -7.18
CA GLY A 53 -13.09 -1.54 -6.61
C GLY A 53 -13.32 -0.03 -6.57
N VAL A 54 -14.52 0.45 -6.88
CA VAL A 54 -14.91 1.88 -6.78
C VAL A 54 -16.06 2.01 -5.80
N TYR A 55 -15.82 2.78 -4.75
CA TYR A 55 -16.75 2.98 -3.64
C TYR A 55 -17.17 4.44 -3.56
N SER A 56 -18.47 4.68 -3.40
CA SER A 56 -19.00 5.95 -2.94
C SER A 56 -19.13 5.88 -1.43
N ILE A 57 -18.54 6.83 -0.70
CA ILE A 57 -18.58 6.91 0.76
C ILE A 57 -19.07 8.29 1.16
N LEU A 58 -20.21 8.36 1.83
CA LEU A 58 -20.79 9.55 2.41
C LEU A 58 -20.52 9.56 3.91
N VAL A 59 -19.72 10.52 4.39
CA VAL A 59 -19.43 10.71 5.82
C VAL A 59 -19.58 12.18 6.17
N ASP A 60 -20.21 12.49 7.31
CA ASP A 60 -20.46 13.87 7.77
C ASP A 60 -21.16 14.77 6.71
N GLY A 61 -21.98 14.17 5.83
CA GLY A 61 -22.68 14.87 4.74
C GLY A 61 -21.87 15.11 3.46
N TRP A 62 -20.62 14.64 3.40
CA TRP A 62 -19.74 14.77 2.24
C TRP A 62 -19.55 13.44 1.52
N SER A 63 -19.82 13.43 0.21
CA SER A 63 -19.63 12.25 -0.63
C SER A 63 -18.20 12.22 -1.21
N HIS A 64 -17.57 11.06 -1.09
CA HIS A 64 -16.23 10.79 -1.58
C HIS A 64 -16.26 9.55 -2.48
N GLU A 65 -15.73 9.70 -3.70
CA GLU A 65 -15.40 8.57 -4.55
C GLU A 65 -14.02 8.02 -4.16
N VAL A 66 -13.98 6.73 -3.86
CA VAL A 66 -12.82 6.03 -3.34
C VAL A 66 -12.51 4.86 -4.25
N HIS A 67 -11.32 4.87 -4.85
CA HIS A 67 -10.84 3.78 -5.68
C HIS A 67 -9.95 2.89 -4.83
N VAL A 68 -10.29 1.62 -4.71
CA VAL A 68 -9.55 0.62 -3.95
C VAL A 68 -8.99 -0.39 -4.94
N THR A 69 -7.67 -0.42 -5.05
CA THR A 69 -6.97 -1.44 -5.83
C THR A 69 -6.39 -2.46 -4.87
N ALA A 70 -6.76 -3.74 -5.07
CA ALA A 70 -6.17 -4.85 -4.33
C ALA A 70 -4.64 -4.86 -4.54
N PRO A 71 -3.86 -5.30 -3.53
CA PRO A 71 -2.45 -5.55 -3.77
C PRO A 71 -2.29 -6.49 -4.97
N PRO A 72 -1.23 -6.33 -5.79
CA PRO A 72 -0.85 -7.38 -6.71
C PRO A 72 -0.76 -8.68 -5.92
N ALA A 73 -1.49 -9.71 -6.35
CA ALA A 73 -1.52 -11.00 -5.69
C ALA A 73 -0.16 -11.69 -5.84
N GLU A 74 0.81 -11.30 -5.02
CA GLU A 74 2.05 -12.04 -4.85
C GLU A 74 1.75 -13.26 -3.98
N ALA A 75 1.74 -14.43 -4.60
CA ALA A 75 1.56 -15.71 -3.91
C ALA A 75 2.58 -15.83 -2.75
N GLY A 76 2.09 -15.77 -1.51
CA GLY A 76 2.90 -15.90 -0.30
C GLY A 76 3.15 -14.60 0.47
N SER A 77 2.71 -13.45 -0.02
CA SER A 77 2.78 -12.20 0.75
C SER A 77 1.67 -12.17 1.81
N SER A 78 2.07 -12.09 3.09
CA SER A 78 1.17 -11.82 4.22
C SER A 78 0.81 -10.34 4.34
N ASP A 79 1.21 -9.54 3.35
CA ASP A 79 1.18 -8.10 3.35
C ASP A 79 -0.16 -7.59 2.80
N ASN A 80 -1.09 -7.36 3.72
CA ASN A 80 -2.45 -6.90 3.44
C ASN A 80 -2.48 -5.39 3.16
N ARG A 81 -1.70 -4.93 2.17
CA ARG A 81 -1.60 -3.51 1.77
C ARG A 81 -2.47 -3.23 0.57
N TRP A 82 -3.34 -2.24 0.70
CA TRP A 82 -4.28 -1.80 -0.33
C TRP A 82 -3.88 -0.42 -0.83
N VAL A 83 -4.06 -0.14 -2.11
CA VAL A 83 -3.94 1.23 -2.61
C VAL A 83 -5.35 1.82 -2.62
N VAL A 84 -5.52 2.90 -1.87
CA VAL A 84 -6.79 3.62 -1.74
C VAL A 84 -6.60 5.04 -2.25
N SER A 85 -7.32 5.41 -3.30
CA SER A 85 -7.29 6.75 -3.88
C SER A 85 -8.57 7.50 -3.55
N VAL A 86 -8.45 8.71 -3.04
CA VAL A 86 -9.57 9.63 -2.78
C VAL A 86 -9.29 10.94 -3.51
N GLY A 87 -10.06 11.22 -4.56
CA GLY A 87 -9.76 12.31 -5.48
C GLY A 87 -8.38 12.16 -6.11
N THR A 88 -7.49 13.15 -5.91
CA THR A 88 -6.11 13.12 -6.44
C THR A 88 -5.07 12.56 -5.46
N ARG A 89 -5.49 12.07 -4.29
CA ARG A 89 -4.58 11.58 -3.24
C ARG A 89 -4.60 10.05 -3.21
N ASN A 90 -3.41 9.45 -3.21
CA ASN A 90 -3.24 8.00 -3.07
C ASN A 90 -2.67 7.69 -1.69
N TYR A 91 -3.27 6.70 -1.03
CA TYR A 91 -2.87 6.18 0.26
C TYR A 91 -2.55 4.70 0.13
N VAL A 92 -1.43 4.26 0.69
CA VAL A 92 -1.19 2.83 0.90
C VAL A 92 -1.70 2.49 2.29
N VAL A 93 -2.63 1.54 2.35
CA VAL A 93 -3.40 1.18 3.55
C VAL A 93 -3.07 -0.25 3.94
N ALA A 94 -2.33 -0.44 5.04
CA ALA A 94 -2.11 -1.78 5.60
C ALA A 94 -3.11 -2.03 6.73
N VAL A 95 -3.98 -3.03 6.56
CA VAL A 95 -4.94 -3.42 7.61
C VAL A 95 -4.42 -4.63 8.35
N ARG A 96 -4.17 -4.47 9.65
CA ARG A 96 -3.67 -5.52 10.54
C ARG A 96 -4.71 -5.89 11.59
N ASP A 97 -5.01 -7.19 11.70
CA ASP A 97 -5.85 -7.70 12.78
C ASP A 97 -4.97 -8.07 14.00
N PRO A 98 -5.10 -7.38 15.14
CA PRO A 98 -4.31 -7.65 16.34
C PRO A 98 -4.59 -9.04 16.94
N ARG A 99 -5.72 -9.69 16.64
CA ARG A 99 -6.01 -11.08 17.08
C ARG A 99 -5.15 -12.08 16.32
N ARG A 100 -4.73 -11.77 15.08
CA ARG A 100 -3.80 -12.59 14.30
C ARG A 100 -2.39 -12.56 14.89
N ARG A 101 -2.00 -11.46 15.56
CA ARG A 101 -0.73 -11.37 16.31
C ARG A 101 -0.66 -12.36 17.48
N ARG A 102 -1.78 -12.80 18.07
CA ARG A 102 -1.73 -13.69 19.24
C ARG A 102 -1.35 -15.15 18.91
N ARG A 103 -1.25 -15.50 17.62
CA ARG A 103 -0.77 -16.82 17.14
C ARG A 103 0.66 -16.80 16.59
N ALA A 104 1.26 -15.63 16.40
CA ALA A 104 2.66 -15.48 16.01
C ALA A 104 3.40 -14.80 17.17
N GLY A 105 4.40 -15.47 17.74
CA GLY A 105 5.16 -14.98 18.89
C GLY A 105 5.79 -13.60 18.68
N PRO A 106 6.31 -12.98 19.75
CA PRO A 106 6.80 -11.61 19.72
C PRO A 106 8.03 -11.47 18.82
N THR A 107 8.11 -10.32 18.17
CA THR A 107 9.26 -9.74 17.44
C THR A 107 9.78 -10.52 16.23
N ALA A 108 9.27 -10.18 15.04
CA ALA A 108 10.12 -10.15 13.86
C ALA A 108 10.57 -8.70 13.68
N SER A 109 11.85 -8.42 13.92
CA SER A 109 12.49 -7.22 13.40
C SER A 109 12.14 -7.06 11.92
N LEU A 110 12.04 -5.82 11.42
CA LEU A 110 12.02 -5.51 9.99
C LEU A 110 13.40 -5.80 9.36
N GLU A 111 14.03 -6.92 9.73
CA GLU A 111 15.31 -7.42 9.26
C GLU A 111 15.01 -8.68 8.47
N GLY A 112 14.77 -8.47 7.18
CA GLY A 112 14.46 -9.54 6.25
C GLY A 112 14.45 -9.03 4.81
N PRO A 113 14.76 -9.89 3.84
CA PRO A 113 14.82 -9.48 2.44
C PRO A 113 13.52 -8.79 1.98
N GLN A 114 13.66 -7.67 1.30
CA GLN A 114 12.58 -6.83 0.81
C GLN A 114 12.68 -6.64 -0.69
N GLU A 115 11.63 -7.04 -1.41
CA GLU A 115 11.51 -6.84 -2.85
C GLU A 115 10.92 -5.45 -3.14
N ILE A 116 11.55 -4.72 -4.05
CA ILE A 116 11.08 -3.46 -4.63
C ILE A 116 10.48 -3.79 -5.99
N LEU A 117 9.17 -3.55 -6.12
CA LEU A 117 8.39 -3.87 -7.31
C LEU A 117 8.03 -2.60 -8.10
N ALA A 118 7.78 -2.74 -9.39
CA ALA A 118 7.26 -1.66 -10.23
C ALA A 118 5.85 -1.25 -9.76
N PRO A 119 5.64 0.02 -9.37
CA PRO A 119 4.32 0.47 -8.91
C PRO A 119 3.35 0.70 -10.08
N MET A 120 3.87 0.85 -11.29
CA MET A 120 3.12 1.15 -12.49
C MET A 120 3.86 0.59 -13.72
N PRO A 121 3.17 0.31 -14.83
CA PRO A 121 3.82 -0.07 -16.07
C PRO A 121 4.63 1.12 -16.60
N GLY A 122 5.81 0.84 -17.13
CA GLY A 122 6.69 1.89 -17.62
C GLY A 122 8.00 1.33 -18.15
N ARG A 123 8.96 2.22 -18.30
CA ARG A 123 10.30 1.90 -18.78
C ARG A 123 11.33 2.39 -17.78
N ILE A 124 12.27 1.54 -17.40
CA ILE A 124 13.41 1.95 -16.58
C ILE A 124 14.29 2.88 -17.42
N VAL A 125 14.44 4.13 -16.98
CA VAL A 125 15.29 5.11 -17.67
C VAL A 125 16.67 5.20 -17.03
N LYS A 126 16.79 4.88 -15.74
CA LYS A 126 18.06 4.90 -15.04
C LYS A 126 18.05 3.97 -13.84
N VAL A 127 19.16 3.29 -13.59
CA VAL A 127 19.43 2.61 -12.32
C VAL A 127 20.41 3.48 -11.52
N LEU A 128 20.08 3.77 -10.26
CA LEU A 128 20.83 4.72 -9.41
C LEU A 128 21.72 4.02 -8.38
N VAL A 129 21.62 2.70 -8.27
CA VAL A 129 22.35 1.87 -7.30
C VAL A 129 23.02 0.67 -7.96
N GLU A 130 23.97 0.09 -7.26
CA GLU A 130 24.69 -1.12 -7.65
C GLU A 130 24.39 -2.28 -6.69
N GLU A 131 24.54 -3.52 -7.17
CA GLU A 131 24.48 -4.68 -6.28
C GLU A 131 25.57 -4.61 -5.22
N ASN A 132 25.23 -5.03 -4.00
CA ASN A 132 26.01 -4.91 -2.76
C ASN A 132 26.18 -3.49 -2.21
N GLN A 133 25.55 -2.48 -2.80
CA GLN A 133 25.58 -1.11 -2.28
C GLN A 133 24.70 -0.96 -1.03
N ASP A 134 25.22 -0.31 0.01
CA ASP A 134 24.43 0.10 1.17
C ASP A 134 23.65 1.39 0.84
N VAL A 135 22.35 1.38 1.14
CA VAL A 135 21.41 2.48 0.87
C VAL A 135 20.71 2.90 2.16
N THR A 136 20.41 4.19 2.28
CA THR A 136 19.61 4.73 3.38
C THR A 136 18.14 4.82 3.00
N GLN A 137 17.24 4.84 3.98
CA GLN A 137 15.84 5.14 3.75
C GLN A 137 15.68 6.45 2.95
N GLY A 138 14.88 6.42 1.89
CA GLY A 138 14.63 7.55 0.99
C GLY A 138 15.68 7.73 -0.12
N ALA A 139 16.75 6.93 -0.13
CA ALA A 139 17.75 6.94 -1.20
C ALA A 139 17.13 6.49 -2.54
N GLY A 140 17.49 7.16 -3.63
CA GLY A 140 17.05 6.77 -4.98
C GLY A 140 17.63 5.43 -5.40
N LEU A 141 16.77 4.54 -5.90
CA LEU A 141 17.15 3.22 -6.39
C LEU A 141 17.19 3.18 -7.92
N LEU A 142 16.15 3.71 -8.56
CA LEU A 142 16.01 3.75 -10.01
C LEU A 142 14.98 4.79 -10.42
N VAL A 143 14.94 5.11 -11.71
CA VAL A 143 13.96 6.02 -12.30
C VAL A 143 13.15 5.26 -13.35
N ILE A 144 11.83 5.33 -13.22
CA ILE A 144 10.87 4.77 -14.17
C ILE A 144 10.19 5.90 -14.93
N GLU A 145 10.10 5.76 -16.24
CA GLU A 145 9.30 6.62 -17.10
C GLU A 145 7.97 5.93 -17.42
N ALA A 146 6.89 6.65 -17.16
CA ALA A 146 5.55 6.24 -17.51
C ALA A 146 4.71 7.47 -17.86
N MET A 147 3.89 7.35 -18.92
CA MET A 147 3.02 8.45 -19.37
C MET A 147 3.76 9.79 -19.58
N LYS A 148 4.98 9.75 -20.14
CA LYS A 148 5.87 10.92 -20.36
C LYS A 148 6.36 11.62 -19.08
N MET A 149 6.21 10.99 -17.93
CA MET A 149 6.72 11.47 -16.66
C MET A 149 7.76 10.49 -16.10
N GLN A 150 8.79 11.02 -15.46
CA GLN A 150 9.81 10.24 -14.78
C GLN A 150 9.57 10.28 -13.28
N ASN A 151 9.52 9.11 -12.65
CA ASN A 151 9.38 8.97 -11.22
C ASN A 151 10.57 8.20 -10.64
N GLU A 152 11.15 8.75 -9.59
CA GLU A 152 12.26 8.10 -8.86
C GLU A 152 11.69 7.15 -7.81
N LEU A 153 12.05 5.87 -7.90
CA LEU A 153 11.75 4.90 -6.86
C LEU A 153 12.82 4.97 -5.78
N ARG A 154 12.37 5.13 -4.53
CA ARG A 154 13.24 5.33 -3.36
C ARG A 154 13.19 4.12 -2.43
N ALA A 155 14.29 3.90 -1.71
CA ALA A 155 14.42 2.84 -0.72
C ALA A 155 13.43 3.07 0.44
N PRO A 156 12.53 2.12 0.73
CA PRO A 156 11.54 2.27 1.80
C PRO A 156 12.17 2.16 3.20
N ARG A 157 13.36 1.59 3.30
CA ARG A 157 14.18 1.48 4.51
C ARG A 157 15.67 1.47 4.15
N SER A 158 16.51 1.68 5.15
CA SER A 158 17.95 1.42 4.99
C SER A 158 18.22 -0.08 4.88
N GLY A 159 19.21 -0.45 4.08
CA GLY A 159 19.60 -1.84 3.84
C GLY A 159 20.68 -1.93 2.77
N ARG A 160 21.02 -3.16 2.37
CA ARG A 160 21.96 -3.43 1.28
C ARG A 160 21.22 -3.92 0.05
N VAL A 161 21.58 -3.41 -1.12
CA VAL A 161 21.10 -3.94 -2.40
C VAL A 161 21.66 -5.34 -2.59
N GLU A 162 20.81 -6.36 -2.49
CA GLU A 162 21.20 -7.74 -2.74
C GLU A 162 21.19 -8.04 -4.24
N LYS A 163 20.18 -7.53 -4.96
CA LYS A 163 19.99 -7.85 -6.38
C LYS A 163 19.27 -6.75 -7.14
N ILE A 164 19.63 -6.56 -8.40
CA ILE A 164 18.92 -5.69 -9.34
C ILE A 164 18.40 -6.56 -10.50
N TYR A 165 17.09 -6.57 -10.72
CA TYR A 165 16.42 -7.44 -11.69
C TYR A 165 16.25 -6.78 -13.07
N VAL A 166 16.50 -5.48 -13.17
CA VAL A 166 16.21 -4.68 -14.37
C VAL A 166 17.40 -3.80 -14.76
N GLY A 167 17.55 -3.56 -16.06
CA GLY A 167 18.51 -2.60 -16.59
C GLY A 167 17.83 -1.35 -17.15
N GLU A 168 18.63 -0.36 -17.52
CA GLU A 168 18.14 0.76 -18.33
C GLU A 168 17.45 0.25 -19.60
N ALA A 169 16.49 1.01 -20.11
CA ALA A 169 15.65 0.66 -21.24
C ALA A 169 14.68 -0.53 -21.05
N THR A 170 14.70 -1.20 -19.90
CA THR A 170 13.81 -2.35 -19.63
C THR A 170 12.37 -1.89 -19.47
N GLY A 171 11.44 -2.48 -20.23
CA GLY A 171 10.01 -2.33 -20.02
C GLY A 171 9.56 -3.18 -18.84
N VAL A 172 8.74 -2.61 -17.96
CA VAL A 172 8.24 -3.28 -16.75
C VAL A 172 6.73 -3.10 -16.66
N GLU A 173 6.05 -4.14 -16.19
CA GLU A 173 4.64 -4.07 -15.82
C GLU A 173 4.49 -3.88 -14.31
N THR A 174 3.30 -3.48 -13.86
CA THR A 174 2.99 -3.40 -12.42
C THR A 174 3.32 -4.73 -11.72
N GLY A 175 4.03 -4.66 -10.60
CA GLY A 175 4.45 -5.84 -9.83
C GLY A 175 5.76 -6.48 -10.31
N SER A 176 6.35 -6.04 -11.43
CA SER A 176 7.66 -6.55 -11.87
C SER A 176 8.72 -6.32 -10.79
N LYS A 177 9.54 -7.35 -10.49
CA LYS A 177 10.65 -7.22 -9.55
C LYS A 177 11.71 -6.29 -10.11
N LEU A 178 12.19 -5.35 -9.29
CA LEU A 178 13.17 -4.35 -9.71
C LEU A 178 14.46 -4.44 -8.91
N VAL A 179 14.37 -4.38 -7.58
CA VAL A 179 15.53 -4.40 -6.67
C VAL A 179 15.17 -5.23 -5.44
N ARG A 180 16.12 -5.98 -4.90
CA ARG A 180 15.99 -6.66 -3.61
C ARG A 180 16.94 -6.02 -2.60
N LEU A 181 16.42 -5.66 -1.44
CA LEU A 181 17.18 -5.13 -0.31
C LEU A 181 17.25 -6.16 0.83
N ILE A 182 18.34 -6.22 1.57
CA ILE A 182 18.46 -6.98 2.82
C ILE A 182 18.76 -6.04 3.99
#